data_AF-A0A435G780-F1
#
_entry.id   AF-A0A435G780-F1
#
_cell.length_a   1.000
_cell.length_b   1.000
_cell.length_c   1.000
_cell.angle_alpha   90.00
_cell.angle_beta   90.00
_cell.angle_gamma   90.00
#
_symmetry.space_group_name_H-M   'P 1'
#
loop_
_entity.id
_entity.type
_entity.pdbx_description
1 polymer ?
#
loop_
_entity_poly.entity_id
_entity_poly.type
_entity_poly.pdbx_seq_one_letter_code
_entity_poly.pdbx_strand_id
1 'polypeptide(L)' 'YNAKWADSVFAFPFNISGQPAISLPLGWSKDGVPIGVQLVGRYGDEATVLAASAQLEQEMPWRGRRPAVSG' A
#
# COMPACT_ATOMS: atom_id res chain seq x y z
N TYR A 1 8.66 -5.89 -20.61
CA TYR A 1 8.44 -7.23 -20.02
C TYR A 1 8.71 -7.23 -18.52
N ASN A 2 9.88 -6.79 -18.04
CA ASN A 2 10.22 -6.72 -16.60
C ASN A 2 9.36 -5.77 -15.75
N ALA A 3 8.83 -4.69 -16.32
CA ALA A 3 8.01 -3.72 -15.58
C ALA A 3 6.67 -4.30 -15.10
N LYS A 4 6.14 -5.36 -15.74
CA LYS A 4 4.82 -5.93 -15.42
C LYS A 4 4.77 -6.63 -14.06
N TRP A 5 5.94 -6.97 -13.48
CA TRP A 5 6.07 -7.70 -12.22
C TRP A 5 7.04 -6.99 -11.26
N ALA A 6 7.47 -5.77 -11.57
CA ALA A 6 8.44 -5.04 -10.74
C ALA A 6 7.91 -4.86 -9.30
N ASP A 7 6.62 -4.59 -9.16
CA ASP A 7 5.98 -4.43 -7.85
C ASP A 7 5.88 -5.75 -7.07
N SER A 8 5.84 -6.88 -7.77
CA SER A 8 5.77 -8.20 -7.15
C SER A 8 7.01 -8.51 -6.32
N VAL A 9 8.16 -7.89 -6.62
CA VAL A 9 9.39 -8.06 -5.84
C VAL A 9 9.21 -7.56 -4.40
N PHE A 10 8.37 -6.55 -4.18
CA PHE A 10 8.09 -6.04 -2.83
C PHE A 10 7.04 -6.88 -2.09
N ALA A 11 6.02 -7.40 -2.78
CA ALA A 11 4.98 -8.21 -2.15
C ALA A 11 5.35 -9.68 -1.92
N PHE A 12 6.10 -10.27 -2.84
CA PHE A 12 6.36 -11.71 -2.89
C PHE A 12 7.02 -12.30 -1.62
N PRO A 13 8.01 -11.64 -0.98
CA PRO A 13 8.61 -12.17 0.24
C PRO A 13 7.59 -12.41 1.36
N PHE A 14 6.56 -11.56 1.46
CA PHE A 14 5.57 -11.63 2.54
C PHE A 14 4.47 -12.67 2.26
N ASN A 15 4.24 -12.99 0.99
CA ASN A 15 3.40 -14.14 0.63
C ASN A 15 4.05 -15.46 1.10
N ILE A 16 5.38 -15.55 1.04
CA ILE A 16 6.13 -16.73 1.49
C ILE A 16 6.24 -16.74 3.01
N SER A 17 6.56 -15.60 3.63
CA SER A 17 6.74 -15.53 5.08
C SER A 17 5.44 -15.59 5.87
N GLY A 18 4.29 -15.31 5.22
CA GLY A 18 2.98 -15.27 5.86
C GLY A 18 2.79 -14.07 6.80
N GLN A 19 3.68 -13.07 6.73
CA GLN A 19 3.54 -11.86 7.53
C GLN A 19 2.38 -10.99 7.01
N PRO A 20 1.66 -10.31 7.91
CA PRO A 20 0.60 -9.39 7.51
C PRO A 20 1.21 -8.18 6.79
N ALA A 21 0.66 -7.87 5.62
CA ALA A 21 1.08 -6.76 4.78
C ALA A 21 -0.13 -6.02 4.20
N ILE A 22 -0.05 -4.69 4.09
CA ILE A 22 -1.08 -3.83 3.50
C ILE A 22 -0.44 -2.77 2.60
N SER A 23 -1.15 -2.39 1.54
CA SER A 23 -0.75 -1.32 0.62
C SER A 23 -1.67 -0.12 0.78
N LEU A 24 -1.09 1.07 1.03
CA LEU A 24 -1.81 2.32 1.31
C LEU A 24 -1.53 3.37 0.22
N PRO A 25 -2.54 4.07 -0.33
CA PRO A 25 -2.35 5.06 -1.39
C PRO A 25 -1.94 6.43 -0.82
N LEU A 26 -0.72 6.51 -0.29
CA LEU A 26 -0.22 7.69 0.43
C LEU A 26 0.36 8.79 -0.48
N GLY A 27 0.70 8.45 -1.73
CA GLY A 27 1.41 9.35 -2.64
C GLY A 27 0.79 9.46 -4.02
N TRP A 28 1.20 10.49 -4.76
CA TRP A 28 0.87 10.70 -6.17
C TRP A 28 2.13 11.12 -6.91
N SER A 29 2.34 10.59 -8.12
CA SER A 29 3.37 11.07 -9.01
C SER A 29 3.02 12.47 -9.53
N LYS A 30 4.01 13.16 -10.09
CA LYS A 30 3.79 14.46 -10.76
C LYS A 30 2.80 14.37 -11.92
N ASP A 31 2.67 13.18 -12.53
CA ASP A 31 1.78 12.90 -13.65
C ASP A 31 0.38 12.44 -13.19
N GLY A 32 0.08 12.52 -11.89
CA GLY A 32 -1.23 12.17 -11.35
C GLY A 32 -1.48 10.65 -11.26
N VAL A 33 -0.42 9.85 -11.09
CA VAL A 33 -0.54 8.40 -10.88
C VAL A 33 -0.43 8.09 -9.38
N PRO A 34 -1.36 7.31 -8.79
CA PRO A 34 -1.26 6.90 -7.37
C PRO A 34 0.01 6.10 -7.08
N ILE A 35 0.65 6.37 -5.95
CA ILE A 35 1.81 5.64 -5.43
C ILE A 35 1.40 4.94 -4.13
N GLY A 36 1.54 3.61 -4.12
CA GLY A 36 1.29 2.78 -2.95
C GLY A 36 2.52 2.72 -2.02
N VAL A 37 2.26 2.70 -0.71
CA VAL A 37 3.25 2.42 0.34
C VAL A 37 2.87 1.11 1.00
N GLN A 38 3.82 0.18 1.06
CA GLN A 38 3.61 -1.12 1.70
C GLN A 38 4.05 -1.07 3.16
N LEU A 39 3.14 -1.45 4.07
CA LEU A 39 3.42 -1.65 5.48
C LEU A 39 3.36 -3.14 5.79
N VAL A 40 4.34 -3.64 6.55
CA VAL A 40 4.44 -5.05 6.93
C VAL A 40 4.65 -5.17 8.43
N GLY A 41 3.86 -6.04 9.05
CA GLY A 41 3.91 -6.33 10.48
C GLY A 41 4.69 -7.59 10.83
N ARG A 42 4.73 -7.88 12.13
CA ARG A 42 5.20 -9.16 12.65
C ARG A 42 4.17 -10.25 12.34
N TYR A 43 4.63 -11.50 12.29
CA TYR A 43 3.75 -12.65 12.05
C TYR A 43 2.62 -12.70 13.09
N GLY A 44 1.37 -12.82 12.64
CA GLY A 44 0.17 -12.86 13.50
C GLY A 44 -0.17 -11.54 14.21
N ASP A 45 0.38 -10.41 13.76
CA ASP A 45 0.16 -9.08 14.34
C ASP A 45 -0.60 -8.14 13.37
N GLU A 46 -1.71 -8.65 12.82
CA GLU A 46 -2.61 -7.91 11.92
C GLU A 46 -3.17 -6.66 12.60
N ALA A 47 -3.46 -6.74 13.89
CA ALA A 47 -4.04 -5.65 14.67
C ALA A 47 -3.15 -4.40 14.65
N THR A 48 -1.84 -4.56 14.81
CA THR A 48 -0.89 -3.44 14.75
C THR A 48 -0.81 -2.85 13.35
N VAL A 49 -0.80 -3.69 12.30
CA VAL A 49 -0.78 -3.22 10.90
C VAL A 49 -2.03 -2.39 10.58
N LEU A 50 -3.20 -2.87 11.00
CA LEU A 50 -4.47 -2.16 10.82
C LEU A 50 -4.53 -0.86 11.63
N ALA A 51 -4.10 -0.88 12.90
CA ALA A 51 -4.09 0.31 13.75
C ALA A 51 -3.15 1.41 13.20
N ALA A 52 -1.98 1.03 12.70
CA ALA A 52 -1.06 1.98 12.06
C ALA A 52 -1.63 2.52 10.74
N SER A 53 -2.29 1.66 9.96
CA SER A 53 -2.92 2.05 8.70
C SER A 53 -4.08 3.03 8.91
N ALA A 54 -4.89 2.82 9.96
CA ALA A 54 -5.98 3.72 10.33
C ALA A 54 -5.46 5.10 10.77
N GLN A 55 -4.36 5.15 11.54
CA GLN A 55 -3.71 6.41 11.90
C GLN A 55 -3.20 7.15 10.66
N LEU A 56 -2.58 6.43 9.72
CA LEU A 56 -2.15 7.02 8.44
C LEU A 56 -3.33 7.53 7.61
N GLU A 57 -4.48 6.84 7.63
CA GLU A 57 -5.70 7.32 6.95
C GLU A 57 -6.22 8.63 7.52
N GLN A 58 -6.17 8.78 8.85
CA GLN A 58 -6.60 9.99 9.54
C GLN A 58 -5.68 11.18 9.23
N GLU A 59 -4.37 10.98 9.27
CA GLU A 59 -3.38 12.03 9.05
C GLU A 59 -3.17 12.36 7.56
N MET A 60 -3.33 11.38 6.66
CA MET A 60 -3.10 11.51 5.23
C MET A 60 -4.32 11.04 4.41
N PRO A 61 -5.49 11.68 4.54
CA PRO A 61 -6.72 11.19 3.92
C PRO A 61 -6.61 11.06 2.40
N TRP A 62 -6.91 9.87 1.89
CA TRP A 62 -6.85 9.53 0.46
C TRP A 62 -8.22 9.30 -0.19
N ARG A 63 -9.31 9.19 0.59
CA ARG A 63 -10.66 8.84 0.09
C ARG A 63 -11.18 9.75 -1.04
N GLY A 64 -10.79 11.02 -1.04
CA GLY A 64 -11.17 11.99 -2.08
C GLY A 64 -10.23 12.05 -3.29
N ARG A 65 -9.08 11.35 -3.25
CA ARG A 65 -8.06 11.40 -4.31
C ARG A 65 -8.37 10.32 -5.34
N ARG A 66 -8.93 10.69 -6.49
CA ARG A 66 -9.30 9.77 -7.57
C ARG A 66 -8.59 10.14 -8.87
N PRO A 67 -8.12 9.16 -9.66
CA PRO A 67 -7.48 9.46 -10.93
C PRO A 67 -8.53 9.92 -11.96
N ALA A 68 -8.12 10.74 -12.94
CA ALA A 68 -9.02 11.32 -13.94
C ALA A 68 -9.79 10.28 -14.77
N VAL A 69 -9.25 9.07 -14.90
CA VAL A 69 -9.89 7.93 -15.59
C VAL A 69 -11.02 7.26 -14.79
N SER A 70 -11.31 7.72 -13.57
CA SER A 70 -12.36 7.14 -12.72
C SER A 70 -13.78 7.67 -12.98
N GLY A 71 -13.96 8.50 -14.02
CA GLY A 71 -15.24 9.10 -14.41
C GLY A 71 -16.02 8.30 -15.44
#